data_AF-A0A6M0D254-F1
#
_entry.id   AF-A0A6M0D254-F1
#
_cell.length_a   1.000
_cell.length_b   1.000
_cell.length_c   1.000
_cell.angle_alpha   90.00
_cell.angle_beta   90.00
_cell.angle_gamma   90.00
#
_symmetry.space_group_name_H-M   'P 1'
#
loop_
_entity.id
_entity.type
_entity.pdbx_description
1 polymer ?
#
loop_
_entity_poly.entity_id
_entity_poly.type
_entity_poly.pdbx_seq_one_letter_code
_entity_poly.pdbx_strand_id
1 'polypeptide(L)'
;MARLCDADVIVYLDTKEYFDSRWTKQEFAKATMRGLCVLRVGWPGVDSKAEQTACGEVHLSKESLNSLDQLVDAKLNEVMDMVEMLRTKSVAQRYSRLIGKLRNSIEEYDGEIVGYSVRRSVIVKIAGKRIVAYPEMGVPTSHALHEATLDFHMLPVAVVYNQAGIKDRRWRAHMEWLNESVTEQVRLISTM
;
A
#
# COMPACT_ATOMS: atom_id res chain seq x y z
N MET A 1 7.78 6.48 10.85
CA MET A 1 6.43 6.37 10.24
C MET A 1 6.48 6.18 8.72
N ALA A 2 7.54 6.63 8.01
CA ALA A 2 7.70 6.42 6.57
C ALA A 2 7.81 4.94 6.14
N ARG A 3 8.52 4.09 6.90
CA ARG A 3 8.81 2.70 6.48
C ARG A 3 7.60 1.82 6.14
N LEU A 4 6.46 1.97 6.82
CA LEU A 4 5.24 1.22 6.54
C LEU A 4 4.48 1.74 5.30
N CYS A 5 4.68 3.01 4.93
CA CYS A 5 3.97 3.60 3.79
C CYS A 5 4.52 3.11 2.46
N ASP A 6 5.81 2.74 2.45
CA ASP A 6 6.52 2.24 1.28
C ASP A 6 6.69 0.71 1.31
N ALA A 7 6.00 0.04 2.25
CA ALA A 7 5.96 -1.41 2.33
C ALA A 7 4.77 -1.97 1.55
N ASP A 8 4.96 -3.16 0.97
CA ASP A 8 3.90 -3.89 0.28
C ASP A 8 3.38 -5.08 1.11
N VAL A 9 4.22 -5.64 1.99
CA VAL A 9 3.91 -6.79 2.83
C VAL A 9 4.48 -6.56 4.23
N ILE A 10 3.74 -6.95 5.25
CA ILE A 10 4.28 -7.10 6.61
C ILE A 10 4.49 -8.58 6.90
N VAL A 11 5.71 -8.93 7.27
CA VAL A 11 6.05 -10.26 7.78
C VAL A 11 6.17 -10.16 9.28
N TYR A 12 5.51 -11.04 10.02
CA TYR A 12 5.69 -11.12 11.46
C TYR A 12 5.97 -12.55 11.90
N LEU A 13 6.93 -12.67 12.81
CA LEU A 13 7.26 -13.91 13.49
C LEU A 13 6.31 -14.07 14.68
N ASP A 14 5.34 -14.95 14.57
CA ASP A 14 4.32 -15.19 15.58
C ASP A 14 4.88 -16.07 16.69
N THR A 15 5.56 -15.44 17.63
CA THR A 15 5.98 -16.06 18.90
C THR A 15 4.89 -15.87 19.95
N LYS A 16 4.94 -16.66 21.03
CA LYS A 16 3.92 -16.66 22.10
C LYS A 16 3.58 -15.26 22.63
N GLU A 17 4.59 -14.41 22.76
CA GLU A 17 4.51 -13.05 23.33
C GLU A 17 4.50 -11.94 22.27
N TYR A 18 4.45 -12.28 20.97
CA TYR A 18 4.49 -11.29 19.89
C TYR A 18 3.43 -10.20 20.08
N PHE A 19 2.19 -10.60 20.37
CA PHE A 19 1.07 -9.70 20.64
C PHE A 19 0.97 -9.24 22.10
N ASP A 20 2.01 -9.30 22.91
CA ASP A 20 1.98 -8.72 24.26
C ASP A 20 2.50 -7.28 24.25
N SER A 21 3.42 -6.98 23.32
CA SER A 21 3.94 -5.62 23.12
C SER A 21 2.90 -4.67 22.54
N ARG A 22 2.82 -3.46 23.10
CA ARG A 22 2.03 -2.36 22.52
C ARG A 22 2.51 -2.01 21.11
N TRP A 23 3.81 -2.09 20.85
CA TRP A 23 4.40 -1.68 19.59
C TRP A 23 4.02 -2.62 18.44
N THR A 24 4.07 -3.93 18.66
CA THR A 24 3.67 -4.94 17.66
C THR A 24 2.19 -4.83 17.31
N LYS A 25 1.32 -4.68 18.32
CA LYS A 25 -0.13 -4.41 18.11
C LYS A 25 -0.37 -3.18 17.25
N GLN A 26 0.32 -2.08 17.57
CA GLN A 26 0.14 -0.83 16.83
C GLN A 26 0.65 -0.93 15.39
N GLU A 27 1.78 -1.59 15.17
CA GLU A 27 2.35 -1.75 13.84
C GLU A 27 1.49 -2.67 12.97
N PHE A 28 1.03 -3.78 13.54
CA PHE A 28 0.08 -4.69 12.90
C PHE A 28 -1.21 -3.98 12.50
N ALA A 29 -1.84 -3.26 13.44
CA ALA A 29 -3.07 -2.51 13.16
C ALA A 29 -2.87 -1.44 12.07
N LYS A 30 -1.73 -0.74 12.05
CA LYS A 30 -1.42 0.24 11.00
C LYS A 30 -1.28 -0.43 9.63
N ALA A 31 -0.59 -1.56 9.54
CA ALA A 31 -0.43 -2.30 8.30
C ALA A 31 -1.78 -2.78 7.75
N THR A 32 -2.65 -3.33 8.61
CA THR A 32 -3.99 -3.77 8.21
C THR A 32 -4.87 -2.60 7.75
N MET A 33 -4.86 -1.46 8.47
CA MET A 33 -5.60 -0.25 8.06
C MET A 33 -5.15 0.28 6.69
N ARG A 34 -3.87 0.10 6.33
CA ARG A 34 -3.31 0.47 5.02
C ARG A 34 -3.69 -0.52 3.92
N GLY A 35 -4.23 -1.69 4.26
CA GLY A 35 -4.48 -2.77 3.32
C GLY A 35 -3.21 -3.48 2.86
N LEU A 36 -2.15 -3.47 3.66
CA LEU A 36 -0.97 -4.31 3.39
C LEU A 36 -1.35 -5.78 3.58
N CYS A 37 -0.81 -6.64 2.73
CA CYS A 37 -0.94 -8.07 2.99
C CYS A 37 -0.05 -8.46 4.18
N VAL A 38 -0.58 -9.30 5.04
CA VAL A 38 0.10 -9.79 6.25
C VAL A 38 0.53 -11.23 6.04
N LEU A 39 1.83 -11.52 6.16
CA LEU A 39 2.36 -12.87 6.23
C LEU A 39 2.63 -13.25 7.68
N ARG A 40 1.97 -14.31 8.15
CA ARG A 40 2.33 -14.95 9.41
C ARG A 40 3.46 -15.95 9.19
N VAL A 41 4.52 -15.83 9.99
CA VAL A 41 5.51 -16.90 10.16
C VAL A 41 5.31 -17.48 11.55
N GLY A 42 4.60 -18.60 11.65
CA GLY A 42 4.21 -19.23 12.90
C GLY A 42 5.41 -19.90 13.58
N TRP A 43 5.77 -19.48 14.79
CA TRP A 43 6.84 -20.12 15.55
C TRP A 43 6.44 -21.55 15.96
N PRO A 44 7.38 -22.51 16.11
CA PRO A 44 7.04 -23.87 16.48
C PRO A 44 6.23 -23.94 17.80
N GLY A 45 5.08 -24.60 17.74
CA GLY A 45 4.19 -24.77 18.89
C GLY A 45 3.41 -23.51 19.31
N VAL A 46 3.33 -22.50 18.44
CA VAL A 46 2.51 -21.30 18.67
C VAL A 46 1.28 -21.32 17.76
N ASP A 47 0.10 -21.33 18.39
CA ASP A 47 -1.18 -21.16 17.70
C ASP A 47 -1.40 -19.70 17.33
N SER A 48 -2.10 -19.45 16.22
CA SER A 48 -2.33 -18.10 15.75
C SER A 48 -3.34 -17.36 16.61
N LYS A 49 -2.97 -16.16 17.06
CA LYS A 49 -3.89 -15.23 17.73
C LYS A 49 -4.64 -14.31 16.75
N ALA A 50 -4.26 -14.30 15.47
CA ALA A 50 -4.74 -13.33 14.47
C ALA A 50 -4.94 -13.91 13.07
N GLU A 51 -5.26 -15.21 12.98
CA GLU A 51 -5.44 -16.00 11.75
C GLU A 51 -6.30 -15.29 10.69
N GLN A 52 -7.43 -14.71 11.12
CA GLN A 52 -8.40 -14.01 10.25
C GLN A 52 -7.82 -12.79 9.54
N THR A 53 -6.70 -12.24 10.03
CA THR A 53 -6.06 -11.05 9.45
C THR A 53 -4.88 -11.42 8.54
N ALA A 54 -4.35 -12.64 8.65
CA ALA A 54 -3.26 -13.10 7.81
C ALA A 54 -3.75 -13.32 6.37
N CYS A 55 -3.00 -12.79 5.41
CA CYS A 55 -3.25 -13.02 3.98
C CYS A 55 -2.60 -14.31 3.48
N GLY A 56 -1.62 -14.82 4.24
CA GLY A 56 -0.90 -16.06 4.02
C GLY A 56 -0.09 -16.42 5.27
N GLU A 57 0.41 -17.65 5.29
CA GLU A 57 1.02 -18.24 6.47
C GLU A 57 2.09 -19.26 6.10
N VAL A 58 3.19 -19.25 6.86
CA VAL A 58 4.23 -20.28 6.85
C VAL A 58 4.41 -20.77 8.27
N HIS A 59 4.21 -22.08 8.48
CA HIS A 59 4.41 -22.71 9.78
C HIS A 59 5.84 -23.22 9.92
N LEU A 60 6.49 -22.85 11.03
CA LEU A 60 7.79 -23.38 11.41
C LEU A 60 7.61 -24.61 12.30
N SER A 61 8.39 -25.65 12.03
CA SER A 61 8.59 -26.78 12.93
C SER A 61 10.05 -26.78 13.42
N LYS A 62 10.45 -27.78 14.22
CA LYS A 62 11.85 -27.90 14.65
C LYS A 62 12.78 -28.13 13.46
N GLU A 63 12.31 -28.84 12.44
CA GLU A 63 13.03 -29.15 11.21
C GLU A 63 13.19 -27.93 10.29
N SER A 64 12.43 -26.86 10.54
CA SER A 64 12.62 -25.58 9.87
C SER A 64 13.90 -24.85 10.28
N LEU A 65 14.55 -25.28 11.38
CA LEU A 65 15.71 -24.61 11.96
C LEU A 65 16.96 -25.49 11.89
N ASN A 66 18.09 -24.88 11.59
CA ASN A 66 19.40 -25.54 11.68
C ASN A 66 19.89 -25.55 13.15
N SER A 67 21.08 -26.12 13.39
CA SER A 67 21.68 -26.20 14.73
C SER A 67 22.05 -24.84 15.35
N LEU A 68 21.93 -23.75 14.61
CA LEU A 68 22.17 -22.37 15.04
C LEU A 68 20.87 -21.58 15.20
N ASP A 69 19.71 -22.26 15.22
CA ASP A 69 18.38 -21.65 15.28
C ASP A 69 18.06 -20.70 14.11
N GLN A 70 18.66 -20.93 12.94
CA GLN A 70 18.39 -20.18 11.71
C GLN A 70 17.47 -20.99 10.80
N LEU A 71 16.65 -20.31 9.99
CA LEU A 71 15.83 -20.97 8.98
C LEU A 71 16.72 -21.75 8.00
N VAL A 72 16.37 -23.01 7.76
CA VAL A 72 16.98 -23.80 6.68
C VAL A 72 16.54 -23.22 5.32
N ASP A 73 17.39 -23.36 4.31
CA ASP A 73 17.18 -22.76 2.98
C ASP A 73 15.81 -23.09 2.39
N ALA A 74 15.35 -24.33 2.54
CA ALA A 74 14.04 -24.75 2.05
C ALA A 74 12.89 -23.93 2.67
N LYS A 75 12.96 -23.66 3.97
CA LYS A 75 11.92 -22.89 4.67
C LYS A 75 12.06 -21.39 4.42
N LEU A 76 13.29 -20.89 4.27
CA LEU A 76 13.53 -19.50 3.89
C LEU A 76 12.96 -19.20 2.49
N ASN A 77 13.19 -20.09 1.52
CA ASN A 77 12.63 -19.95 0.18
C ASN A 77 11.10 -19.96 0.18
N GLU A 78 10.47 -20.83 0.98
CA GLU A 78 9.01 -20.84 1.15
C GLU A 78 8.48 -19.49 1.67
N VAL A 79 9.16 -18.89 2.66
CA VAL A 79 8.82 -17.54 3.15
C VAL A 79 8.99 -16.51 2.05
N MET A 80 10.07 -16.55 1.27
CA MET A 80 10.33 -15.61 0.18
C MET A 80 9.28 -15.70 -0.93
N ASP A 81 8.92 -16.90 -1.36
CA ASP A 81 7.89 -17.14 -2.37
C ASP A 81 6.53 -16.61 -1.91
N MET A 82 6.19 -16.86 -0.63
CA MET A 82 4.97 -16.35 -0.03
C MET A 82 4.97 -14.82 0.07
N VAL A 83 6.10 -14.21 0.43
CA VAL A 83 6.25 -12.75 0.45
C VAL A 83 6.01 -12.17 -0.94
N GLU A 84 6.60 -12.73 -2.00
CA GLU A 84 6.47 -12.20 -3.36
C GLU A 84 5.04 -12.35 -3.90
N MET A 85 4.39 -13.48 -3.62
CA MET A 85 2.97 -13.67 -3.93
C MET A 85 2.10 -12.61 -3.24
N LEU A 86 2.33 -12.40 -1.93
CA LEU A 86 1.59 -11.42 -1.16
C LEU A 86 1.90 -9.98 -1.55
N ARG A 87 3.12 -9.68 -2.03
CA ARG A 87 3.50 -8.37 -2.57
C ARG A 87 2.64 -8.02 -3.76
N THR A 88 2.56 -8.93 -4.72
CA THR A 88 1.72 -8.78 -5.92
C THR A 88 0.25 -8.58 -5.53
N LYS A 89 -0.25 -9.41 -4.60
CA LYS A 89 -1.62 -9.32 -4.09
C LYS A 89 -1.91 -7.98 -3.42
N SER A 90 -1.02 -7.50 -2.55
CA SER A 90 -1.22 -6.25 -1.82
C SER A 90 -1.26 -5.05 -2.76
N VAL A 91 -0.35 -4.98 -3.73
CA VAL A 91 -0.32 -3.91 -4.73
C VAL A 91 -1.62 -3.90 -5.55
N ALA A 92 -2.07 -5.07 -6.01
CA ALA A 92 -3.32 -5.18 -6.77
C ALA A 92 -4.56 -4.79 -5.94
N GLN A 93 -4.64 -5.22 -4.67
CA GLN A 93 -5.74 -4.89 -3.78
C GLN A 93 -5.79 -3.39 -3.45
N ARG A 94 -4.65 -2.77 -3.14
CA ARG A 94 -4.57 -1.33 -2.88
C ARG A 94 -4.92 -0.51 -4.11
N TYR A 95 -4.43 -0.92 -5.29
CA TYR A 95 -4.78 -0.28 -6.55
C TYR A 95 -6.30 -0.33 -6.80
N SER A 96 -6.88 -1.54 -6.74
CA SER A 96 -8.32 -1.73 -6.95
C SER A 96 -9.16 -0.92 -5.97
N ARG A 97 -8.76 -0.87 -4.68
CA ARG A 97 -9.42 -0.05 -3.67
C ARG A 97 -9.32 1.45 -3.97
N LEU A 98 -8.15 1.94 -4.36
CA LEU A 98 -7.95 3.36 -4.67
C LEU A 98 -8.76 3.78 -5.90
N ILE A 99 -8.71 2.98 -6.97
CA ILE A 99 -9.50 3.22 -8.19
C ILE A 99 -11.00 3.11 -7.92
N GLY A 100 -11.43 2.15 -7.09
CA GLY A 100 -12.83 2.03 -6.68
C GLY A 100 -13.32 3.26 -5.92
N LYS A 101 -12.53 3.76 -4.96
CA LYS A 101 -12.84 5.02 -4.26
C LYS A 101 -12.90 6.21 -5.21
N LEU A 102 -11.90 6.35 -6.09
CA LEU A 102 -11.86 7.41 -7.08
C LEU A 102 -13.11 7.36 -7.99
N ARG A 103 -13.48 6.17 -8.47
CA ARG A 103 -14.68 5.95 -9.29
C ARG A 103 -15.94 6.42 -8.56
N ASN A 104 -16.14 5.96 -7.33
CA ASN A 104 -17.32 6.36 -6.55
C ASN A 104 -17.37 7.88 -6.38
N SER A 105 -16.22 8.50 -6.05
CA SER A 105 -16.15 9.96 -5.88
C SER A 105 -16.39 10.76 -7.15
N ILE A 106 -16.03 10.26 -8.33
CA ILE A 106 -16.33 10.99 -9.59
C ILE A 106 -17.77 10.77 -10.05
N GLU A 107 -18.33 9.58 -9.83
CA GLU A 107 -19.72 9.25 -10.18
C GLU A 107 -20.70 10.12 -9.38
N GLU A 108 -20.37 10.49 -8.14
CA GLU A 108 -21.12 11.48 -7.34
C GLU A 108 -21.24 12.86 -8.01
N TYR A 109 -20.38 13.19 -8.97
CA TYR A 109 -20.36 14.46 -9.71
C TYR A 109 -20.53 14.26 -11.23
N ASP A 110 -21.29 13.24 -11.64
CA ASP A 110 -21.57 12.89 -13.05
C ASP A 110 -20.30 12.67 -13.89
N GLY A 111 -19.23 12.22 -13.25
CA GLY A 111 -17.96 11.83 -13.87
C GLY A 111 -17.85 10.32 -14.09
N GLU A 112 -16.94 9.92 -14.97
CA GLU A 112 -16.71 8.51 -15.33
C GLU A 112 -15.22 8.22 -15.60
N ILE A 113 -14.79 7.00 -15.32
CA ILE A 113 -13.49 6.48 -15.78
C ILE A 113 -13.70 5.95 -17.20
N VAL A 114 -13.10 6.61 -18.20
CA VAL A 114 -13.29 6.29 -19.63
C VAL A 114 -12.16 5.46 -20.23
N GLY A 115 -11.10 5.17 -19.47
CA GLY A 115 -10.01 4.34 -19.94
C GLY A 115 -8.85 4.22 -18.96
N TYR A 116 -7.88 3.38 -19.31
CA TYR A 116 -6.62 3.21 -18.62
C TYR A 116 -5.48 3.66 -19.55
N SER A 117 -4.37 4.11 -18.97
CA SER A 117 -3.19 4.50 -19.72
C SER A 117 -1.92 3.98 -19.07
N VAL A 118 -0.77 4.54 -19.46
CA VAL A 118 0.56 4.13 -19.01
C VAL A 118 0.68 4.19 -17.48
N ARG A 119 1.55 3.34 -16.92
CA ARG A 119 1.84 3.31 -15.46
C ARG A 119 0.60 3.16 -14.58
N ARG A 120 -0.41 2.42 -15.06
CA ARG A 120 -1.68 2.19 -14.35
C ARG A 120 -2.48 3.48 -14.08
N SER A 121 -2.22 4.54 -14.85
CA SER A 121 -3.04 5.74 -14.81
C SER A 121 -4.43 5.46 -15.39
N VAL A 122 -5.40 6.28 -14.98
CA VAL A 122 -6.78 6.22 -15.46
C VAL A 122 -7.17 7.55 -16.10
N ILE A 123 -7.94 7.48 -17.17
CA ILE A 123 -8.50 8.64 -17.85
C ILE A 123 -9.88 8.89 -17.26
N VAL A 124 -10.03 10.02 -16.57
CA VAL A 124 -11.28 10.47 -15.96
C VAL A 124 -11.91 11.51 -16.87
N LYS A 125 -13.23 11.41 -17.07
CA LYS A 125 -14.03 12.45 -17.72
C LYS A 125 -15.00 13.03 -16.70
N ILE A 126 -14.95 14.33 -16.47
CA ILE A 126 -15.83 15.04 -15.54
C ILE A 126 -16.10 16.44 -16.08
N ALA A 127 -17.36 16.89 -16.02
CA ALA A 127 -17.78 18.19 -16.57
C ALA A 127 -17.26 18.47 -18.00
N GLY A 128 -17.27 17.45 -18.86
CA GLY A 128 -16.80 17.54 -20.26
C GLY A 128 -15.28 17.58 -20.45
N LYS A 129 -14.48 17.62 -19.37
CA LYS A 129 -13.02 17.62 -19.42
C LYS A 129 -12.46 16.23 -19.21
N ARG A 130 -11.35 15.91 -19.86
CA ARG A 130 -10.57 14.68 -19.63
C ARG A 130 -9.32 15.01 -18.83
N ILE A 131 -9.09 14.27 -17.75
CA ILE A 131 -7.93 14.40 -16.86
C ILE A 131 -7.34 13.01 -16.67
N VAL A 132 -6.01 12.92 -16.72
CA VAL A 132 -5.31 11.66 -16.40
C VAL A 132 -4.96 11.66 -14.92
N ALA A 133 -5.36 10.61 -14.22
CA ALA A 133 -5.10 10.40 -12.81
C ALA A 133 -4.11 9.25 -12.62
N TYR A 134 -3.02 9.52 -11.90
CA TYR A 134 -1.93 8.60 -11.56
C TYR A 134 -2.12 8.10 -10.12
N PRO A 135 -2.44 6.81 -9.93
CA PRO A 135 -2.59 6.23 -8.61
C PRO A 135 -1.22 6.05 -7.93
N GLU A 136 -1.05 6.66 -6.77
CA GLU A 136 0.13 6.52 -5.91
C GLU A 136 -0.24 5.67 -4.69
N MET A 137 0.45 4.53 -4.52
CA MET A 137 0.16 3.54 -3.46
C MET A 137 0.83 3.91 -2.14
N GLY A 138 1.91 4.68 -2.20
CA GLY A 138 2.68 5.18 -1.06
C GLY A 138 2.29 6.59 -0.65
N VAL A 139 3.23 7.28 0.01
CA VAL A 139 3.12 8.74 0.23
C VAL A 139 3.64 9.44 -1.03
N PRO A 140 2.84 10.29 -1.70
CA PRO A 140 3.32 10.95 -2.90
C PRO A 140 4.51 11.86 -2.61
N THR A 141 5.45 11.90 -3.54
CA THR A 141 6.69 12.68 -3.45
C THR A 141 6.75 13.70 -4.59
N SER A 142 7.60 14.71 -4.47
CA SER A 142 7.86 15.64 -5.58
C SER A 142 8.31 14.91 -6.85
N HIS A 143 9.06 13.82 -6.71
CA HIS A 143 9.44 12.96 -7.82
C HIS A 143 8.22 12.29 -8.48
N ALA A 144 7.32 11.68 -7.70
CA ALA A 144 6.10 11.05 -8.25
C ALA A 144 5.22 12.06 -9.00
N LEU A 145 5.13 13.30 -8.48
CA LEU A 145 4.41 14.39 -9.13
C LEU A 145 5.09 14.83 -10.43
N HIS A 146 6.42 14.96 -10.44
CA HIS A 146 7.16 15.30 -11.63
C HIS A 146 7.04 14.21 -12.70
N GLU A 147 7.22 12.94 -12.33
CA GLU A 147 7.07 11.80 -13.26
C GLU A 147 5.72 11.79 -13.97
N ALA A 148 4.63 12.12 -13.25
CA ALA A 148 3.29 12.21 -13.83
C ALA A 148 3.21 13.26 -14.97
N THR A 149 4.04 14.30 -14.93
CA THR A 149 4.10 15.35 -15.97
C THR A 149 4.94 14.96 -17.19
N LEU A 150 5.76 13.92 -17.09
CA LEU A 150 6.69 13.51 -18.16
C LEU A 150 6.02 12.68 -19.26
N ASP A 151 4.82 12.18 -19.01
CA ASP A 151 4.05 11.48 -20.04
C ASP A 151 3.39 12.48 -21.00
N PHE A 152 3.18 12.06 -22.26
CA PHE A 152 2.56 12.87 -23.31
C PHE A 152 1.04 13.07 -23.14
N HIS A 153 0.60 13.38 -21.93
CA HIS A 153 -0.79 13.71 -21.62
C HIS A 153 -1.02 15.22 -21.57
N MET A 154 -2.26 15.61 -21.82
CA MET A 154 -2.70 17.00 -21.65
C MET A 154 -2.67 17.36 -20.16
N LEU A 155 -1.90 18.38 -19.83
CA LEU A 155 -1.83 18.95 -18.49
C LEU A 155 -3.11 19.78 -18.19
N PRO A 156 -3.55 19.90 -16.93
CA PRO A 156 -2.94 19.27 -15.76
C PRO A 156 -3.31 17.79 -15.60
N VAL A 157 -2.37 17.02 -15.06
CA VAL A 157 -2.62 15.64 -14.59
C VAL A 157 -2.90 15.63 -13.09
N ALA A 158 -3.45 14.54 -12.58
CA ALA A 158 -3.69 14.35 -11.15
C ALA A 158 -2.85 13.20 -10.61
N VAL A 159 -2.26 13.35 -9.42
CA VAL A 159 -1.71 12.24 -8.63
C VAL A 159 -2.70 11.94 -7.51
N VAL A 160 -3.27 10.74 -7.54
CA VAL A 160 -4.31 10.30 -6.61
C VAL A 160 -3.71 9.35 -5.60
N TYR A 161 -3.94 9.56 -4.31
CA TYR A 161 -3.38 8.71 -3.25
C TYR A 161 -4.38 8.44 -2.14
N ASN A 162 -4.15 7.36 -1.40
CA ASN A 162 -4.95 7.03 -0.22
C ASN A 162 -4.39 7.73 1.02
N GLN A 163 -5.16 8.65 1.62
CA GLN A 163 -4.74 9.34 2.83
C GLN A 163 -4.81 8.44 4.09
N ALA A 164 -5.56 7.33 4.03
CA ALA A 164 -5.77 6.46 5.18
C ALA A 164 -4.43 6.05 5.81
N GLY A 165 -4.29 6.30 7.11
CA GLY A 165 -3.10 5.97 7.89
C GLY A 165 -1.93 6.97 7.79
N ILE A 166 -2.01 8.03 6.98
CA ILE A 166 -1.04 9.15 7.01
C ILE A 166 -1.44 10.10 8.15
N LYS A 167 -1.11 9.71 9.38
CA LYS A 167 -1.50 10.45 10.59
C LYS A 167 -0.46 11.47 11.05
N ASP A 168 0.79 11.33 10.60
CA ASP A 168 1.87 12.24 10.94
C ASP A 168 1.54 13.67 10.49
N ARG A 169 1.55 14.61 11.45
CA ARG A 169 1.22 16.01 11.21
C ARG A 169 2.24 16.68 10.30
N ARG A 170 3.53 16.34 10.40
CA ARG A 170 4.58 16.91 9.55
C ARG A 170 4.39 16.47 8.11
N TRP A 171 4.03 15.22 7.89
CA TRP A 171 3.75 14.73 6.54
C TRP A 171 2.52 15.38 5.93
N ARG A 172 1.41 15.52 6.67
CA ARG A 172 0.24 16.23 6.15
C ARG A 172 0.55 17.68 5.78
N ALA A 173 1.25 18.40 6.66
CA ALA A 173 1.69 19.77 6.38
C ALA A 173 2.60 19.85 5.14
N HIS A 174 3.48 18.86 4.94
CA HIS A 174 4.30 18.78 3.74
C HIS A 174 3.48 18.53 2.48
N MET A 175 2.47 17.64 2.52
CA MET A 175 1.60 17.38 1.36
C MET A 175 0.76 18.60 0.99
N GLU A 176 0.27 19.35 1.98
CA GLU A 176 -0.44 20.61 1.78
C GLU A 176 0.48 21.64 1.09
N TRP A 177 1.69 21.85 1.64
CA TRP A 177 2.70 22.71 1.04
C TRP A 177 3.08 22.28 -0.39
N LEU A 178 3.24 20.98 -0.64
CA LEU A 178 3.58 20.45 -1.95
C LEU A 178 2.45 20.72 -2.96
N ASN A 179 1.20 20.49 -2.57
CA ASN A 179 0.03 20.72 -3.44
C ASN A 179 -0.12 22.21 -3.82
N GLU A 180 0.16 23.11 -2.89
CA GLU A 180 0.17 24.56 -3.16
C GLU A 180 1.29 24.97 -4.13
N SER A 181 2.37 24.20 -4.20
CA SER A 181 3.57 24.53 -4.98
C SER A 181 3.54 24.03 -6.43
N VAL A 182 2.57 23.18 -6.83
CA VAL A 182 2.61 22.42 -8.11
C VAL A 182 1.39 22.64 -9.03
N THR A 183 0.63 23.70 -8.82
CA THR A 183 -0.78 23.86 -9.25
C THR A 183 -1.08 23.88 -10.76
N GLU A 184 -0.10 24.17 -11.63
CA GLU A 184 -0.34 24.36 -13.07
C GLU A 184 -0.26 23.07 -13.89
N GLN A 185 0.65 22.16 -13.52
CA GLN A 185 0.96 20.96 -14.32
C GLN A 185 0.43 19.69 -13.68
N VAL A 186 0.41 19.61 -12.35
CA VAL A 186 0.00 18.42 -11.62
C VAL A 186 -0.78 18.79 -10.37
N ARG A 187 -1.83 18.04 -10.06
CA ARG A 187 -2.62 18.24 -8.83
C ARG A 187 -2.55 17.03 -7.95
N LEU A 188 -2.40 17.25 -6.65
CA LEU A 188 -2.44 16.19 -5.66
C LEU A 188 -3.89 16.00 -5.18
N ILE A 189 -4.39 14.76 -5.24
CA ILE A 189 -5.77 14.42 -4.85
C ILE A 189 -5.76 13.27 -3.86
N SER A 190 -6.34 13.47 -2.68
CA SER A 190 -6.52 12.42 -1.67
C SER A 190 -7.88 11.75 -1.81
N THR A 191 -7.94 10.42 -1.73
CA THR A 191 -9.17 9.69 -1.44
C THR A 191 -9.26 9.40 0.06
N MET A 192 -10.42 9.67 0.68
CA MET A 192 -10.71 9.29 2.07
C MET A 192 -11.08 7.82 2.20
#